data_AF-A0A0E3RQG3-F1
#
_entry.id   AF-A0A0E3RQG3-F1
#
_cell.length_a   1.000
_cell.length_b   1.000
_cell.length_c   1.000
_cell.angle_alpha   90.00
_cell.angle_beta   90.00
_cell.angle_gamma   90.00
#
_symmetry.space_group_name_H-M   'P 1'
#
loop_
_entity.id
_entity.type
_entity.pdbx_description
1 polymer ?
#
loop_
_entity_poly.entity_id
_entity_poly.type
_entity_poly.pdbx_seq_one_letter_code
_entity_poly.pdbx_strand_id
1 'polypeptide(L)'
;MSRKNLFKSESAAAIAIAAVLLLGLAFTIISVIKLNHAPEWKIDAERDYSYDAWSNMEEVKNRVDLFTRFMDSNSNYSGYGLSATVPFSMGGGDVPVFEPSKSNSKLSVNSEKCIMNITLANHSLPHTIDCGGVTYYSENRQYPNQVFRYENGALIMAQGENSQMKRKPSFDIQKIDNENYAITIDAINLTGETASLSSSTLTALRLTGYSINPILNSSTDYLNESINSFNLSISTRYTDAWATYLNDTAKETGLVYNTDYKIVYPEPGCVCLSFLPTGNNYSIYINKTIIGAELGTGSGMDTGETSGSEPDEDEDESVMKVGTWYTFELSDNGTAILPLRDYKPGFVFPASSGVNVKLENYDNNYPTNEFNYSMATSFEDTFRFNSFADFNSKPNSATIRMIYKLDYSSTSVTRNIAENNPEHAVLVGNNNGKDWYLYSETTPINIIDPSDLTFYLKIDEKNGKNFHIDYLAVRLN
;
A
#
# COMPACT_ATOMS: atom_id res chain seq x y z
N MET A 1 -3.69 9.99 -90.88
CA MET A 1 -3.05 9.07 -89.92
C MET A 1 -3.18 9.66 -88.50
N SER A 2 -4.39 9.64 -87.93
CA SER A 2 -4.69 10.17 -86.58
C SER A 2 -5.39 9.08 -85.76
N ARG A 3 -4.61 8.12 -85.27
CA ARG A 3 -5.12 7.00 -84.46
C ARG A 3 -4.16 6.49 -83.39
N LYS A 4 -2.98 7.10 -83.22
CA LYS A 4 -1.97 6.67 -82.23
C LYS A 4 -1.99 7.45 -80.91
N ASN A 5 -2.68 8.60 -80.83
CA ASN A 5 -2.73 9.41 -79.60
C ASN A 5 -4.01 9.24 -78.76
N LEU A 6 -5.05 8.58 -79.29
CA LEU A 6 -6.31 8.32 -78.55
C LEU A 6 -6.20 7.13 -77.57
N PHE A 7 -5.58 6.02 -77.99
CA PHE A 7 -5.47 4.81 -77.15
C PHE A 7 -4.60 4.97 -75.90
N LYS A 8 -3.66 5.92 -75.89
CA LYS A 8 -2.80 6.20 -74.73
C LYS A 8 -3.54 7.03 -73.66
N SER A 9 -4.49 7.85 -74.09
CA SER A 9 -5.37 8.65 -73.22
C SER A 9 -6.49 7.80 -72.62
N GLU A 10 -7.06 6.87 -73.40
CA GLU A 10 -8.09 5.94 -72.90
C GLU A 10 -7.55 4.99 -71.82
N SER A 11 -6.32 4.49 -71.99
CA SER A 11 -5.68 3.63 -70.96
C SER A 11 -5.38 4.39 -69.66
N ALA A 12 -4.94 5.64 -69.74
CA ALA A 12 -4.69 6.46 -68.55
C ALA A 12 -6.00 6.84 -67.85
N ALA A 13 -7.04 7.18 -68.60
CA ALA A 13 -8.37 7.46 -68.06
C ALA A 13 -8.99 6.21 -67.41
N ALA A 14 -8.85 5.03 -68.02
CA ALA A 14 -9.32 3.77 -67.45
C ALA A 14 -8.61 3.42 -66.13
N ILE A 15 -7.29 3.64 -66.05
CA ILE A 15 -6.53 3.45 -64.81
C ILE A 15 -6.99 4.43 -63.73
N ALA A 16 -7.22 5.70 -64.08
CA ALA A 16 -7.72 6.70 -63.13
C ALA A 16 -9.12 6.33 -62.61
N ILE A 17 -10.03 5.92 -63.50
CA ILE A 17 -11.39 5.48 -63.12
C ILE A 17 -11.32 4.25 -62.22
N ALA A 18 -10.49 3.26 -62.56
CA ALA A 18 -10.30 2.06 -61.76
C ALA A 18 -9.74 2.39 -60.36
N ALA A 19 -8.76 3.30 -60.28
CA ALA A 19 -8.19 3.75 -59.00
C ALA A 19 -9.23 4.47 -58.13
N VAL A 20 -10.04 5.36 -58.71
CA VAL A 20 -11.12 6.06 -57.99
C VAL A 20 -12.19 5.09 -57.50
N LEU A 21 -12.58 4.10 -58.32
CA LEU A 21 -13.54 3.07 -57.92
C LEU A 21 -12.98 2.18 -56.79
N LEU A 22 -11.70 1.81 -56.86
CA LEU A 22 -11.05 1.01 -55.81
C LEU A 22 -10.94 1.79 -54.50
N LEU A 23 -10.58 3.07 -54.57
CA LEU A 23 -10.58 3.96 -53.41
C LEU A 23 -11.99 4.10 -52.82
N GLY A 24 -13.00 4.31 -53.66
CA GLY A 24 -14.40 4.39 -53.24
C GLY A 24 -14.91 3.11 -52.58
N LEU A 25 -14.53 1.95 -53.12
CA LEU A 25 -14.82 0.64 -52.52
C LEU A 25 -14.13 0.50 -51.16
N ALA A 26 -12.84 0.85 -51.06
CA ALA A 26 -12.10 0.82 -49.80
C ALA A 26 -12.75 1.72 -48.74
N PHE A 27 -13.12 2.96 -49.10
CA PHE A 27 -13.84 3.86 -48.21
C PHE A 27 -15.20 3.29 -47.77
N THR A 28 -15.92 2.65 -48.68
CA THR A 28 -17.22 2.03 -48.36
C THR A 28 -17.05 0.90 -47.35
N ILE A 29 -16.06 0.02 -47.57
CA ILE A 29 -15.74 -1.08 -46.64
C ILE A 29 -15.36 -0.53 -45.26
N ILE A 30 -14.45 0.45 -45.20
CA ILE A 30 -14.03 1.07 -43.94
C ILE A 30 -15.22 1.73 -43.22
N SER A 31 -16.11 2.39 -43.97
CA SER A 31 -17.30 3.05 -43.40
C SER A 31 -18.27 2.04 -42.80
N VAL A 32 -18.51 0.91 -43.47
CA VAL A 32 -19.35 -0.18 -42.94
C VAL A 32 -18.75 -0.76 -41.66
N ILE A 33 -17.43 -0.97 -41.63
CA ILE A 33 -16.73 -1.47 -40.42
C ILE A 33 -16.88 -0.47 -39.27
N LYS A 34 -16.59 0.81 -39.50
CA LYS A 34 -16.67 1.83 -38.44
C LYS A 34 -18.07 2.03 -37.89
N LEU A 35 -19.10 1.94 -38.73
CA LEU A 35 -20.49 2.20 -38.31
C LEU A 35 -21.16 0.98 -37.69
N ASN A 36 -20.86 -0.23 -38.17
CA ASN A 36 -21.61 -1.43 -37.78
C ASN A 36 -20.83 -2.38 -36.87
N HIS A 37 -19.50 -2.42 -36.94
CA HIS A 37 -18.70 -3.41 -36.22
C HIS A 37 -17.82 -2.81 -35.11
N ALA A 38 -17.19 -1.66 -35.38
CA ALA A 38 -16.32 -1.01 -34.40
C ALA A 38 -17.01 -0.70 -33.05
N PRO A 39 -18.31 -0.32 -32.99
CA PRO A 39 -19.00 -0.13 -31.70
C PRO A 39 -19.10 -1.42 -30.88
N GLU A 40 -19.45 -2.55 -31.50
CA GLU A 40 -19.52 -3.85 -30.81
C GLU A 40 -18.14 -4.28 -30.31
N TRP A 41 -17.11 -4.14 -31.14
CA TRP A 41 -15.73 -4.43 -30.75
C TRP A 41 -15.24 -3.55 -29.59
N LYS A 42 -15.67 -2.29 -29.53
CA LYS A 42 -15.38 -1.42 -28.38
C LYS A 42 -16.06 -1.89 -27.09
N ILE A 43 -17.31 -2.34 -27.18
CA ILE A 43 -18.02 -2.90 -26.01
C ILE A 43 -17.30 -4.15 -25.50
N ASP A 44 -16.91 -5.05 -26.40
CA ASP A 44 -16.20 -6.27 -26.00
C ASP A 44 -14.80 -5.93 -25.44
N ALA A 45 -14.07 -5.00 -26.03
CA ALA A 45 -12.77 -4.55 -25.53
C ALA A 45 -12.86 -3.87 -24.15
N GLU A 46 -13.88 -3.05 -23.87
CA GLU A 46 -14.08 -2.49 -22.53
C GLU A 46 -14.59 -3.52 -21.51
N ARG A 47 -15.32 -4.56 -21.96
CA ARG A 47 -15.75 -5.67 -21.11
C ARG A 47 -14.58 -6.52 -20.65
N ASP A 48 -13.75 -6.99 -21.60
CA ASP A 48 -12.57 -7.81 -21.30
C ASP A 48 -11.65 -7.09 -20.33
N TYR A 49 -11.45 -5.81 -20.60
CA TYR A 49 -10.68 -4.92 -19.76
C TYR A 49 -11.26 -4.73 -18.34
N SER A 50 -12.57 -4.70 -18.20
CA SER A 50 -13.23 -4.66 -16.87
C SER A 50 -13.02 -5.96 -16.08
N TYR A 51 -12.86 -7.11 -16.75
CA TYR A 51 -12.47 -8.37 -16.09
C TYR A 51 -11.02 -8.35 -15.61
N ASP A 52 -10.09 -7.76 -16.38
CA ASP A 52 -8.71 -7.58 -15.93
C ASP A 52 -8.64 -6.67 -14.69
N ALA A 53 -9.39 -5.56 -14.70
CA ALA A 53 -9.50 -4.68 -13.54
C ALA A 53 -10.06 -5.39 -12.30
N TRP A 54 -11.07 -6.25 -12.49
CA TRP A 54 -11.59 -7.11 -11.43
C TRP A 54 -10.51 -8.06 -10.89
N SER A 55 -9.76 -8.73 -11.78
CA SER A 55 -8.65 -9.62 -11.41
C SER A 55 -7.58 -8.89 -10.58
N ASN A 56 -7.20 -7.68 -10.97
CA ASN A 56 -6.24 -6.86 -10.22
C ASN A 56 -6.76 -6.53 -8.81
N MET A 57 -8.06 -6.23 -8.67
CA MET A 57 -8.67 -6.00 -7.36
C MET A 57 -8.80 -7.27 -6.50
N GLU A 58 -9.01 -8.44 -7.12
CA GLU A 58 -8.94 -9.72 -6.40
C GLU A 58 -7.51 -9.99 -5.90
N GLU A 59 -6.50 -9.61 -6.68
CA GLU A 59 -5.11 -9.72 -6.27
C GLU A 59 -4.79 -8.83 -5.05
N VAL A 60 -5.33 -7.61 -4.99
CA VAL A 60 -5.27 -6.77 -3.78
C VAL A 60 -5.79 -7.53 -2.56
N LYS A 61 -7.01 -8.09 -2.66
CA LYS A 61 -7.59 -8.86 -1.56
C LYS A 61 -6.72 -10.05 -1.18
N ASN A 62 -6.31 -10.86 -2.15
CA ASN A 62 -5.51 -12.06 -1.89
C ASN A 62 -4.19 -11.74 -1.18
N ARG A 63 -3.53 -10.64 -1.56
CA ARG A 63 -2.31 -10.18 -0.91
C ARG A 63 -2.56 -9.70 0.51
N VAL A 64 -3.62 -8.93 0.76
CA VAL A 64 -3.97 -8.52 2.13
C VAL A 64 -4.34 -9.73 3.01
N ASP A 65 -5.11 -10.68 2.49
CA ASP A 65 -5.47 -11.90 3.21
C ASP A 65 -4.21 -12.74 3.53
N LEU A 66 -3.28 -12.84 2.58
CA LEU A 66 -1.99 -13.50 2.78
C LEU A 66 -1.15 -12.80 3.85
N PHE A 67 -1.07 -11.45 3.79
CA PHE A 67 -0.32 -10.66 4.75
C PHE A 67 -0.91 -10.83 6.16
N THR A 68 -2.22 -10.74 6.28
CA THR A 68 -2.96 -10.95 7.55
C THR A 68 -2.60 -12.30 8.15
N ARG A 69 -2.72 -13.38 7.36
CA ARG A 69 -2.41 -14.74 7.84
C ARG A 69 -0.94 -14.92 8.22
N PHE A 70 -0.03 -14.34 7.44
CA PHE A 70 1.40 -14.42 7.73
C PHE A 70 1.74 -13.71 9.05
N MET A 71 1.19 -12.51 9.25
CA MET A 71 1.37 -11.73 10.48
C MET A 71 0.75 -12.41 11.70
N ASP A 72 -0.44 -13.00 11.57
CA ASP A 72 -1.11 -13.72 12.66
C ASP A 72 -0.34 -14.98 13.10
N SER A 73 0.27 -15.69 12.15
CA SER A 73 1.02 -16.91 12.44
C SER A 73 2.38 -16.69 13.12
N ASN A 74 2.90 -15.46 13.12
CA ASN A 74 4.23 -15.15 13.60
C ASN A 74 4.17 -14.22 14.82
N SER A 75 4.24 -14.81 16.02
CA SER A 75 4.19 -14.10 17.31
C SER A 75 5.30 -13.08 17.51
N ASN A 76 6.34 -13.11 16.67
CA ASN A 76 7.46 -12.17 16.62
C ASN A 76 7.56 -11.51 15.23
N TYR A 77 6.42 -11.19 14.59
CA TYR A 77 6.42 -10.37 13.38
C TYR A 77 7.02 -9.00 13.69
N SER A 78 8.35 -8.87 13.54
CA SER A 78 9.02 -7.59 13.44
C SER A 78 8.58 -6.96 12.13
N GLY A 79 8.19 -5.69 12.17
CA GLY A 79 7.51 -4.95 11.10
C GLY A 79 8.28 -4.77 9.78
N TYR A 80 9.07 -5.74 9.34
CA TYR A 80 9.48 -5.87 7.96
C TYR A 80 8.26 -6.18 7.13
N GLY A 81 7.62 -5.11 6.69
CA GLY A 81 6.37 -5.22 6.02
C GLY A 81 6.49 -6.11 4.80
N LEU A 82 5.72 -7.21 4.79
CA LEU A 82 5.58 -8.01 3.59
C LEU A 82 4.95 -7.07 2.57
N SER A 83 5.74 -6.66 1.59
CA SER A 83 5.33 -5.71 0.58
C SER A 83 5.13 -6.43 -0.74
N ALA A 84 4.09 -6.06 -1.47
CA ALA A 84 3.83 -6.60 -2.78
C ALA A 84 3.13 -5.55 -3.64
N THR A 85 3.60 -5.40 -4.88
CA THR A 85 3.04 -4.47 -5.86
C THR A 85 2.02 -5.13 -6.77
N VAL A 86 0.79 -4.64 -6.78
CA VAL A 86 -0.28 -5.09 -7.69
C VAL A 86 -0.25 -4.20 -8.94
N PRO A 87 -0.02 -4.77 -10.13
CA PRO A 87 -0.18 -4.02 -11.37
C PRO A 87 -1.66 -3.79 -11.63
N PHE A 88 -2.01 -2.58 -12.04
CA PHE A 88 -3.32 -2.21 -12.49
C PHE A 88 -3.23 -1.79 -13.93
N SER A 89 -3.84 -2.57 -14.81
CA SER A 89 -4.19 -2.06 -16.13
C SER A 89 -5.14 -0.88 -15.93
N MET A 90 -4.88 0.25 -16.63
CA MET A 90 -5.78 1.41 -16.72
C MET A 90 -6.21 1.65 -18.19
N GLY A 91 -7.48 2.01 -18.42
CA GLY A 91 -8.07 2.26 -19.74
C GLY A 91 -8.29 1.04 -20.66
N GLY A 92 -9.50 0.95 -21.26
CA GLY A 92 -9.92 -0.12 -22.18
C GLY A 92 -10.44 0.40 -23.52
N GLY A 93 -11.01 -0.48 -24.35
CA GLY A 93 -11.77 -0.05 -25.54
C GLY A 93 -10.94 0.29 -26.79
N ASP A 94 -9.67 -0.12 -26.85
CA ASP A 94 -8.82 0.04 -28.03
C ASP A 94 -9.22 -0.96 -29.14
N VAL A 95 -9.51 -0.45 -30.33
CA VAL A 95 -9.72 -1.25 -31.53
C VAL A 95 -8.70 -0.79 -32.57
N PRO A 96 -7.58 -1.53 -32.75
CA PRO A 96 -6.52 -1.13 -33.66
C PRO A 96 -7.02 -0.83 -35.06
N VAL A 97 -6.40 0.17 -35.72
CA VAL A 97 -6.68 0.63 -37.09
C VAL A 97 -8.03 1.33 -37.28
N PHE A 98 -9.08 0.90 -36.59
CA PHE A 98 -10.44 1.42 -36.81
C PHE A 98 -10.84 2.48 -35.79
N GLU A 99 -10.54 2.28 -34.51
CA GLU A 99 -10.96 3.13 -33.40
C GLU A 99 -9.95 3.04 -32.22
N PRO A 100 -8.71 3.58 -32.35
CA PRO A 100 -7.62 3.34 -31.41
C PRO A 100 -7.72 4.11 -30.07
N SER A 101 -8.83 4.81 -29.84
CA SER A 101 -9.02 5.62 -28.64
C SER A 101 -9.38 4.75 -27.44
N LYS A 102 -8.60 4.82 -26.37
CA LYS A 102 -8.92 4.16 -25.09
C LYS A 102 -9.86 5.01 -24.21
N SER A 103 -10.63 4.34 -23.35
CA SER A 103 -11.18 4.96 -22.14
C SER A 103 -10.04 5.23 -21.16
N ASN A 104 -10.27 6.15 -20.22
CA ASN A 104 -9.41 6.24 -19.04
C ASN A 104 -9.96 5.31 -17.97
N SER A 105 -9.20 5.10 -16.91
CA SER A 105 -9.70 4.58 -15.65
C SER A 105 -9.08 5.38 -14.51
N LYS A 106 -9.65 5.28 -13.31
CA LYS A 106 -9.13 5.94 -12.12
C LYS A 106 -8.93 4.96 -10.98
N LEU A 107 -7.74 4.96 -10.39
CA LEU A 107 -7.41 4.21 -9.19
C LEU A 107 -7.23 5.21 -8.04
N SER A 108 -7.77 4.90 -6.87
CA SER A 108 -7.69 5.77 -5.70
C SER A 108 -7.51 4.99 -4.41
N VAL A 109 -6.72 5.56 -3.50
CA VAL A 109 -6.46 5.03 -2.16
C VAL A 109 -7.01 6.03 -1.16
N ASN A 110 -7.76 5.53 -0.17
CA ASN A 110 -8.28 6.32 0.95
C ASN A 110 -9.04 7.60 0.54
N SER A 111 -9.67 7.56 -0.64
CA SER A 111 -10.49 8.65 -1.20
C SER A 111 -11.93 8.63 -0.69
N GLU A 112 -12.41 7.46 -0.28
CA GLU A 112 -13.76 7.24 0.25
C GLU A 112 -13.68 6.76 1.69
N LYS A 113 -14.59 7.26 2.54
CA LYS A 113 -14.70 6.92 3.96
C LYS A 113 -15.19 5.47 4.12
N CYS A 114 -14.45 4.69 4.91
CA CYS A 114 -14.91 3.40 5.44
C CYS A 114 -14.53 3.33 6.91
N ILE A 115 -15.51 3.28 7.83
CA ILE A 115 -15.25 3.18 9.27
C ILE A 115 -16.09 2.07 9.86
N MET A 116 -15.45 1.17 10.61
CA MET A 116 -16.13 0.17 11.43
C MET A 116 -16.18 0.63 12.89
N ASN A 117 -17.36 0.58 13.49
CA ASN A 117 -17.53 0.78 14.93
C ASN A 117 -18.21 -0.42 15.57
N ILE A 118 -17.66 -0.88 16.70
CA ILE A 118 -18.29 -1.83 17.60
C ILE A 118 -18.65 -1.13 18.90
N THR A 119 -19.93 -1.19 19.29
CA THR A 119 -20.42 -0.65 20.56
C THR A 119 -21.09 -1.75 21.36
N LEU A 120 -20.61 -2.01 22.57
CA LEU A 120 -21.22 -2.96 23.49
C LEU A 120 -22.31 -2.25 24.29
N ALA A 121 -23.45 -2.91 24.58
CA ALA A 121 -24.58 -2.23 25.23
C ALA A 121 -24.25 -1.63 26.61
N ASN A 122 -23.34 -2.27 27.35
CA ASN A 122 -22.93 -1.85 28.70
C ASN A 122 -21.76 -0.86 28.71
N HIS A 123 -21.16 -0.55 27.54
CA HIS A 123 -19.95 0.27 27.43
C HIS A 123 -20.17 1.42 26.45
N SER A 124 -19.93 2.64 26.92
CA SER A 124 -20.24 3.86 26.15
C SER A 124 -19.20 4.23 25.10
N LEU A 125 -18.00 3.64 25.15
CA LEU A 125 -16.92 3.96 24.21
C LEU A 125 -16.90 2.93 23.06
N PRO A 126 -17.11 3.37 21.81
CA PRO A 126 -17.05 2.48 20.67
C PRO A 126 -15.60 2.13 20.30
N HIS A 127 -15.35 0.87 19.96
CA HIS A 127 -14.12 0.46 19.30
C HIS A 127 -14.21 0.85 17.83
N THR A 128 -13.45 1.89 17.44
CA THR A 128 -13.48 2.50 16.10
C THR A 128 -12.26 2.05 15.31
N ILE A 129 -12.49 1.63 14.07
CA ILE A 129 -11.44 1.24 13.11
C ILE A 129 -11.68 2.02 11.82
N ASP A 130 -10.73 2.86 11.44
CA ASP A 130 -10.71 3.44 10.10
C ASP A 130 -10.27 2.35 9.13
N CYS A 131 -11.16 1.91 8.25
CA CYS A 131 -10.87 0.79 7.37
C CYS A 131 -10.11 1.23 6.12
N GLY A 132 -10.22 2.51 5.73
CA GLY A 132 -9.71 3.01 4.46
C GLY A 132 -10.25 2.22 3.26
N GLY A 133 -9.50 2.23 2.15
CA GLY A 133 -9.75 1.31 1.04
C GLY A 133 -9.19 1.76 -0.30
N VAL A 134 -9.25 0.85 -1.27
CA VAL A 134 -8.81 1.06 -2.65
C VAL A 134 -10.04 1.05 -3.55
N THR A 135 -10.24 2.10 -4.35
CA THR A 135 -11.31 2.16 -5.34
C THR A 135 -10.75 2.26 -6.75
N TYR A 136 -11.22 1.38 -7.62
CA TYR A 136 -11.03 1.43 -9.06
C TYR A 136 -12.34 1.86 -9.74
N TYR A 137 -12.27 2.90 -10.57
CA TYR A 137 -13.36 3.37 -11.43
C TYR A 137 -13.01 3.02 -12.87
N SER A 138 -13.85 2.22 -13.54
CA SER A 138 -13.55 1.77 -14.90
C SER A 138 -13.64 2.88 -15.93
N GLU A 139 -14.52 3.88 -15.72
CA GLU A 139 -14.78 5.01 -16.61
C GLU A 139 -15.03 4.60 -18.08
N ASN A 140 -15.65 3.43 -18.25
CA ASN A 140 -16.04 2.87 -19.54
C ASN A 140 -16.99 3.81 -20.30
N ARG A 141 -16.83 3.88 -21.63
CA ARG A 141 -17.63 4.76 -22.51
C ARG A 141 -18.74 4.02 -23.24
N GLN A 142 -18.56 2.73 -23.52
CA GLN A 142 -19.47 1.90 -24.31
C GLN A 142 -20.02 0.70 -23.50
N TYR A 143 -19.21 0.15 -22.59
CA TYR A 143 -19.60 -0.85 -21.61
C TYR A 143 -20.08 -0.17 -20.31
N PRO A 144 -20.94 -0.79 -19.48
CA PRO A 144 -21.35 -0.20 -18.21
C PRO A 144 -20.16 0.24 -17.35
N ASN A 145 -20.27 1.44 -16.78
CA ASN A 145 -19.28 1.96 -15.85
C ASN A 145 -19.42 1.25 -14.51
N GLN A 146 -18.34 0.61 -14.07
CA GLN A 146 -18.29 -0.21 -12.87
C GLN A 146 -17.27 0.38 -11.90
N VAL A 147 -17.58 0.24 -10.61
CA VAL A 147 -16.71 0.64 -9.52
C VAL A 147 -16.36 -0.59 -8.70
N PHE A 148 -15.08 -0.88 -8.57
CA PHE A 148 -14.57 -1.96 -7.74
C PHE A 148 -13.94 -1.35 -6.49
N ARG A 149 -14.42 -1.76 -5.32
CA ARG A 149 -13.98 -1.24 -4.03
C ARG A 149 -13.47 -2.37 -3.16
N TYR A 150 -12.22 -2.27 -2.74
CA TYR A 150 -11.69 -3.03 -1.61
C TYR A 150 -11.80 -2.19 -0.35
N GLU A 151 -12.51 -2.68 0.66
CA GLU A 151 -12.63 -2.04 1.98
C GLU A 151 -12.84 -3.05 3.09
N ASN A 152 -12.13 -2.87 4.21
CA ASN A 152 -12.23 -3.73 5.39
C ASN A 152 -12.21 -5.26 5.08
N GLY A 153 -11.33 -5.69 4.17
CA GLY A 153 -11.24 -7.10 3.74
C GLY A 153 -12.31 -7.57 2.76
N ALA A 154 -13.35 -6.77 2.50
CA ALA A 154 -14.38 -7.06 1.50
C ALA A 154 -13.96 -6.53 0.11
N LEU A 155 -14.37 -7.24 -0.94
CA LEU A 155 -14.30 -6.74 -2.32
C LEU A 155 -15.70 -6.59 -2.87
N ILE A 156 -16.05 -5.36 -3.23
CA ILE A 156 -17.38 -4.92 -3.62
C ILE A 156 -17.33 -4.46 -5.08
N MET A 157 -18.35 -4.83 -5.84
CA MET A 157 -18.61 -4.27 -7.17
C MET A 157 -19.88 -3.45 -7.11
N ALA A 158 -19.81 -2.20 -7.56
CA ALA A 158 -20.95 -1.31 -7.72
C ALA A 158 -21.16 -0.92 -9.18
N GLN A 159 -22.42 -0.85 -9.57
CA GLN A 159 -22.86 -0.43 -10.90
C GLN A 159 -24.15 0.38 -10.78
N GLY A 160 -24.07 1.68 -11.05
CA GLY A 160 -25.18 2.60 -10.80
C GLY A 160 -25.47 2.73 -9.31
N GLU A 161 -26.73 2.52 -8.92
CA GLU A 161 -27.19 2.60 -7.52
C GLU A 161 -27.08 1.27 -6.75
N ASN A 162 -26.68 0.19 -7.42
CA ASN A 162 -26.59 -1.13 -6.80
C ASN A 162 -25.13 -1.48 -6.52
N SER A 163 -24.85 -2.04 -5.35
CA SER A 163 -23.58 -2.65 -4.99
C SER A 163 -23.74 -4.06 -4.45
N GLN A 164 -22.75 -4.89 -4.72
CA GLN A 164 -22.75 -6.29 -4.32
C GLN A 164 -21.37 -6.68 -3.80
N MET A 165 -21.34 -7.31 -2.63
CA MET A 165 -20.13 -7.92 -2.11
C MET A 165 -19.83 -9.19 -2.90
N LYS A 166 -18.67 -9.24 -3.53
CA LYS A 166 -18.22 -10.34 -4.40
C LYS A 166 -17.20 -11.22 -3.70
N ARG A 167 -16.40 -10.65 -2.80
CA ARG A 167 -15.56 -11.41 -1.86
C ARG A 167 -15.84 -10.94 -0.43
N LYS A 168 -16.05 -11.91 0.47
CA LYS A 168 -16.40 -11.69 1.87
C LYS A 168 -15.17 -11.22 2.69
N PRO A 169 -15.35 -10.33 3.69
CA PRO A 169 -14.33 -10.00 4.68
C PRO A 169 -14.12 -11.15 5.67
N SER A 170 -13.10 -11.05 6.53
CA SER A 170 -12.94 -11.96 7.68
C SER A 170 -13.91 -11.55 8.79
N PHE A 171 -15.09 -12.15 8.78
CA PHE A 171 -16.12 -11.97 9.79
C PHE A 171 -16.86 -13.28 9.95
N ASP A 172 -16.70 -13.91 11.12
CA ASP A 172 -17.28 -15.20 11.45
C ASP A 172 -18.16 -15.10 12.69
N ILE A 173 -19.29 -15.80 12.66
CA ILE A 173 -20.17 -15.99 13.81
C ILE A 173 -20.30 -17.49 14.00
N GLN A 174 -19.74 -18.00 15.08
CA GLN A 174 -19.79 -19.42 15.40
C GLN A 174 -20.69 -19.65 16.61
N LYS A 175 -21.66 -20.56 16.47
CA LYS A 175 -22.44 -21.05 17.61
C LYS A 175 -21.60 -22.05 18.42
N ILE A 176 -21.27 -21.72 19.67
CA ILE A 176 -20.50 -22.59 20.57
C ILE A 176 -21.43 -23.62 21.23
N ASP A 177 -22.54 -23.15 21.78
CA ASP A 177 -23.59 -23.98 22.37
C ASP A 177 -24.98 -23.36 22.14
N ASN A 178 -26.03 -23.80 22.85
CA ASN A 178 -27.40 -23.36 22.58
C ASN A 178 -27.60 -21.84 22.62
N GLU A 179 -26.84 -21.11 23.45
CA GLU A 179 -27.01 -19.67 23.70
C GLU A 179 -25.70 -18.88 23.62
N ASN A 180 -24.54 -19.52 23.53
CA ASN A 180 -23.25 -18.85 23.40
C ASN A 180 -22.76 -18.82 21.95
N TYR A 181 -22.36 -17.64 21.47
CA TYR A 181 -21.80 -17.40 20.14
C TYR A 181 -20.41 -16.77 20.26
N ALA A 182 -19.46 -17.24 19.47
CA ALA A 182 -18.19 -16.55 19.22
C ALA A 182 -18.34 -15.68 17.97
N ILE A 183 -17.87 -14.44 18.04
CA ILE A 183 -17.77 -13.52 16.91
C ILE A 183 -16.30 -13.18 16.74
N THR A 184 -15.77 -13.47 15.57
CA THR A 184 -14.37 -13.19 15.21
C THR A 184 -14.34 -12.24 14.03
N ILE A 185 -13.59 -11.16 14.17
CA ILE A 185 -13.45 -10.13 13.13
C ILE A 185 -11.96 -9.83 12.94
N ASP A 186 -11.44 -10.05 11.72
CA ASP A 186 -10.15 -9.49 11.33
C ASP A 186 -10.42 -8.25 10.47
N ALA A 187 -10.49 -7.12 11.15
CA ALA A 187 -10.69 -5.83 10.52
C ALA A 187 -9.40 -5.39 9.81
N ILE A 188 -9.56 -4.80 8.63
CA ILE A 188 -8.43 -4.26 7.87
C ILE A 188 -8.45 -2.74 7.99
N ASN A 189 -7.35 -2.17 8.45
CA ASN A 189 -7.08 -0.73 8.44
C ASN A 189 -6.05 -0.44 7.34
N LEU A 190 -6.54 0.09 6.22
CA LEU A 190 -5.71 0.47 5.08
C LEU A 190 -5.19 1.90 5.28
N THR A 191 -3.91 2.03 5.64
CA THR A 191 -3.21 3.30 5.85
C THR A 191 -2.50 3.75 4.57
N GLY A 192 -2.13 5.02 4.50
CA GLY A 192 -1.51 5.62 3.31
C GLY A 192 -2.17 6.95 2.96
N GLU A 193 -1.45 7.76 2.19
CA GLU A 193 -1.95 9.07 1.77
C GLU A 193 -3.17 8.93 0.85
N THR A 194 -4.11 9.87 0.99
CA THR A 194 -5.22 9.96 0.04
C THR A 194 -4.67 10.38 -1.31
N ALA A 195 -4.64 9.42 -2.23
CA ALA A 195 -4.12 9.61 -3.58
C ALA A 195 -5.12 9.11 -4.61
N SER A 196 -5.08 9.70 -5.81
CA SER A 196 -5.81 9.18 -6.95
C SER A 196 -5.06 9.43 -8.24
N LEU A 197 -4.99 8.41 -9.09
CA LEU A 197 -4.36 8.47 -10.40
C LEU A 197 -5.37 8.09 -11.47
N SER A 198 -5.44 8.88 -12.53
CA SER A 198 -6.21 8.54 -13.73
C SER A 198 -5.23 8.26 -14.86
N SER A 199 -5.41 7.14 -15.56
CA SER A 199 -4.50 6.73 -16.64
C SER A 199 -5.25 5.89 -17.68
N SER A 200 -4.62 5.69 -18.83
CA SER A 200 -5.00 4.73 -19.87
C SER A 200 -3.91 3.69 -20.13
N THR A 201 -2.97 3.56 -19.19
CA THR A 201 -1.81 2.66 -19.21
C THR A 201 -1.62 1.95 -17.85
N LEU A 202 -0.62 1.08 -17.71
CA LEU A 202 -0.36 0.40 -16.45
C LEU A 202 -0.03 1.39 -15.31
N THR A 203 -0.58 1.11 -14.13
CA THR A 203 -0.19 1.73 -12.86
C THR A 203 0.11 0.65 -11.83
N ALA A 204 0.68 1.03 -10.69
CA ALA A 204 1.08 0.12 -9.63
C ALA A 204 0.49 0.59 -8.29
N LEU A 205 0.01 -0.38 -7.52
CA LEU A 205 -0.38 -0.20 -6.13
C LEU A 205 0.56 -1.02 -5.26
N ARG A 206 1.37 -0.34 -4.44
CA ARG A 206 2.19 -1.03 -3.44
C ARG A 206 1.37 -1.26 -2.17
N LEU A 207 1.31 -2.51 -1.74
CA LEU A 207 0.69 -2.92 -0.47
C LEU A 207 1.78 -3.38 0.48
N THR A 208 1.73 -2.97 1.75
CA THR A 208 2.73 -3.34 2.76
C THR A 208 2.03 -3.72 4.06
N GLY A 209 2.15 -4.95 4.53
CA GLY A 209 1.63 -5.33 5.85
C GLY A 209 2.47 -4.72 6.97
N TYR A 210 1.89 -4.07 7.97
CA TYR A 210 2.66 -3.45 9.06
C TYR A 210 2.56 -4.20 10.37
N SER A 211 1.35 -4.55 10.79
CA SER A 211 1.12 -5.27 12.04
C SER A 211 -0.31 -5.83 12.11
N ILE A 212 -0.51 -6.76 13.03
CA ILE A 212 -1.82 -7.19 13.50
C ILE A 212 -1.90 -6.92 15.01
N ASN A 213 -2.95 -6.25 15.46
CA ASN A 213 -3.12 -5.87 16.85
C ASN A 213 -4.51 -6.28 17.35
N PRO A 214 -4.63 -6.96 18.51
CA PRO A 214 -5.93 -7.16 19.12
C PRO A 214 -6.51 -5.81 19.57
N ILE A 215 -7.76 -5.53 19.20
CA ILE A 215 -8.50 -4.33 19.61
C ILE A 215 -9.49 -4.64 20.72
N LEU A 216 -10.12 -5.79 20.63
CA LEU A 216 -11.12 -6.23 21.58
C LEU A 216 -11.02 -7.75 21.71
N ASN A 217 -10.89 -8.21 22.94
CA ASN A 217 -11.11 -9.58 23.33
C ASN A 217 -12.00 -9.57 24.56
N SER A 218 -13.30 -9.80 24.36
CA SER A 218 -14.27 -9.70 25.46
C SER A 218 -13.97 -10.63 26.62
N SER A 219 -13.34 -11.78 26.35
CA SER A 219 -13.00 -12.77 27.35
C SER A 219 -11.85 -12.33 28.27
N THR A 220 -11.03 -11.36 27.85
CA THR A 220 -9.95 -10.78 28.67
C THR A 220 -10.25 -9.36 29.14
N ASP A 221 -10.88 -8.57 28.29
CA ASP A 221 -11.09 -7.13 28.51
C ASP A 221 -12.31 -6.88 29.41
N TYR A 222 -13.29 -7.79 29.38
CA TYR A 222 -14.53 -7.72 30.16
C TYR A 222 -14.75 -9.03 30.94
N LEU A 223 -13.73 -9.44 31.70
CA LEU A 223 -13.75 -10.65 32.52
C LEU A 223 -14.98 -10.70 33.44
N ASN A 224 -15.75 -11.79 33.34
CA ASN A 224 -16.98 -12.06 34.09
C ASN A 224 -18.20 -11.21 33.68
N GLU A 225 -18.14 -10.45 32.59
CA GLU A 225 -19.31 -9.80 32.01
C GLU A 225 -19.90 -10.66 30.88
N SER A 226 -21.22 -10.85 30.91
CA SER A 226 -21.94 -11.42 29.77
C SER A 226 -22.31 -10.31 28.80
N ILE A 227 -21.85 -10.43 27.56
CA ILE A 227 -22.26 -9.54 26.49
C ILE A 227 -23.48 -10.17 25.84
N ASN A 228 -24.66 -9.65 26.16
CA ASN A 228 -25.92 -10.14 25.60
C ASN A 228 -26.43 -9.29 24.42
N SER A 229 -25.77 -8.18 24.11
CA SER A 229 -26.14 -7.29 23.01
C SER A 229 -24.98 -6.35 22.66
N PHE A 230 -24.81 -6.11 21.35
CA PHE A 230 -23.83 -5.17 20.83
C PHE A 230 -24.23 -4.75 19.40
N ASN A 231 -23.62 -3.67 18.93
CA ASN A 231 -23.82 -3.12 17.59
C ASN A 231 -22.50 -3.15 16.81
N LEU A 232 -22.52 -3.74 15.63
CA LEU A 232 -21.47 -3.61 14.63
C LEU A 232 -22.00 -2.67 13.54
N SER A 233 -21.32 -1.55 13.29
CA SER A 233 -21.71 -0.60 12.25
C SER A 233 -20.57 -0.33 11.28
N ILE A 234 -20.92 -0.22 10.00
CA ILE A 234 -20.01 0.12 8.91
C ILE A 234 -20.53 1.39 8.23
N SER A 235 -19.75 2.46 8.32
CA SER A 235 -19.98 3.71 7.59
C SER A 235 -19.26 3.66 6.26
N THR A 236 -20.00 3.56 5.15
CA THR A 236 -19.49 3.38 3.79
C THR A 236 -20.54 3.82 2.76
N ARG A 237 -20.11 4.10 1.52
CA ARG A 237 -21.03 4.32 0.39
C ARG A 237 -21.77 3.05 -0.03
N TYR A 238 -21.22 1.87 0.26
CA TYR A 238 -21.70 0.57 -0.23
C TYR A 238 -22.59 -0.17 0.79
N THR A 239 -23.54 0.55 1.39
CA THR A 239 -24.33 0.04 2.54
C THR A 239 -25.20 -1.18 2.19
N ASP A 240 -25.69 -1.28 0.96
CA ASP A 240 -26.53 -2.38 0.48
C ASP A 240 -25.76 -3.70 0.36
N ALA A 241 -24.51 -3.65 -0.10
CA ALA A 241 -23.61 -4.81 -0.11
C ALA A 241 -23.34 -5.32 1.31
N TRP A 242 -23.01 -4.42 2.24
CA TRP A 242 -22.76 -4.77 3.64
C TRP A 242 -24.02 -5.24 4.37
N ALA A 243 -25.17 -4.59 4.16
CA ALA A 243 -26.45 -5.00 4.75
C ALA A 243 -26.84 -6.43 4.36
N THR A 244 -26.70 -6.74 3.07
CA THR A 244 -26.99 -8.08 2.53
C THR A 244 -26.04 -9.10 3.15
N TYR A 245 -24.73 -8.83 3.11
CA TYR A 245 -23.72 -9.72 3.70
C TYR A 245 -23.96 -9.99 5.19
N LEU A 246 -24.09 -8.95 6.01
CA LEU A 246 -24.25 -9.08 7.46
C LEU A 246 -25.54 -9.83 7.82
N ASN A 247 -26.62 -9.55 7.10
CA ASN A 247 -27.89 -10.26 7.27
C ASN A 247 -27.76 -11.75 6.95
N ASP A 248 -27.11 -12.08 5.85
CA ASP A 248 -26.99 -13.46 5.39
C ASP A 248 -26.05 -14.26 6.29
N THR A 249 -24.93 -13.69 6.73
CA THR A 249 -24.03 -14.31 7.71
C THR A 249 -24.74 -14.60 9.05
N ALA A 250 -25.59 -13.68 9.54
CA ALA A 250 -26.36 -13.93 10.76
C ALA A 250 -27.44 -15.03 10.57
N LYS A 251 -28.10 -15.09 9.41
CA LYS A 251 -29.08 -16.15 9.10
C LYS A 251 -28.44 -17.51 8.97
N GLU A 252 -27.31 -17.59 8.27
CA GLU A 252 -26.56 -18.84 8.04
C GLU A 252 -26.14 -19.51 9.36
N THR A 253 -26.01 -18.72 10.43
CA THR A 253 -25.58 -19.18 11.76
C THR A 253 -26.75 -19.47 12.71
N GLY A 254 -27.98 -19.36 12.20
CA GLY A 254 -29.21 -19.72 12.90
C GLY A 254 -29.82 -18.61 13.76
N LEU A 255 -29.28 -17.39 13.70
CA LEU A 255 -29.88 -16.23 14.37
C LEU A 255 -31.17 -15.82 13.65
N VAL A 256 -32.20 -15.48 14.42
CA VAL A 256 -33.52 -15.15 13.90
C VAL A 256 -33.66 -13.63 13.77
N TYR A 257 -33.90 -13.15 12.55
CA TYR A 257 -34.13 -11.73 12.27
C TYR A 257 -35.32 -11.19 13.09
N ASN A 258 -35.19 -9.98 13.62
CA ASN A 258 -36.09 -9.31 14.58
C ASN A 258 -36.20 -9.93 15.97
N THR A 259 -35.65 -11.12 16.21
CA THR A 259 -35.54 -11.72 17.54
C THR A 259 -34.13 -11.54 18.05
N ASP A 260 -33.14 -12.19 17.44
CA ASP A 260 -31.75 -12.18 17.91
C ASP A 260 -30.93 -11.02 17.32
N TYR A 261 -31.27 -10.56 16.11
CA TYR A 261 -30.57 -9.45 15.48
C TYR A 261 -31.48 -8.64 14.55
N LYS A 262 -31.04 -7.42 14.21
CA LYS A 262 -31.66 -6.54 13.20
C LYS A 262 -30.58 -5.85 12.35
N ILE A 263 -30.95 -5.51 11.11
CA ILE A 263 -30.20 -4.58 10.28
C ILE A 263 -30.87 -3.21 10.36
N VAL A 264 -30.10 -2.18 10.72
CA VAL A 264 -30.56 -0.81 10.91
C VAL A 264 -29.70 0.13 10.06
N TYR A 265 -30.26 1.26 9.65
CA TYR A 265 -29.54 2.34 8.98
C TYR A 265 -29.59 3.58 9.88
N PRO A 266 -28.65 3.74 10.82
CA PRO A 266 -28.68 4.84 11.78
C PRO A 266 -28.64 6.21 11.12
N GLU A 267 -27.91 6.33 10.02
CA GLU A 267 -27.73 7.54 9.22
C GLU A 267 -27.44 7.19 7.76
N PRO A 268 -27.58 8.13 6.80
CA PRO A 268 -27.21 7.91 5.41
C PRO A 268 -25.75 7.50 5.27
N GLY A 269 -25.47 6.41 4.56
CA GLY A 269 -24.10 5.89 4.40
C GLY A 269 -23.59 5.10 5.60
N CYS A 270 -24.47 4.62 6.47
CA CYS A 270 -24.12 3.73 7.58
C CYS A 270 -25.11 2.57 7.69
N VAL A 271 -24.59 1.35 7.82
CA VAL A 271 -25.38 0.15 8.11
C VAL A 271 -24.92 -0.46 9.42
N CYS A 272 -25.87 -0.92 10.23
CA CYS A 272 -25.61 -1.52 11.53
C CYS A 272 -26.28 -2.89 11.66
N LEU A 273 -25.48 -3.90 12.03
CA LEU A 273 -25.93 -5.17 12.56
C LEU A 273 -26.05 -5.04 14.08
N SER A 274 -27.28 -5.01 14.57
CA SER A 274 -27.61 -4.92 15.99
C SER A 274 -28.00 -6.27 16.55
N PHE A 275 -27.20 -6.80 17.47
CA PHE A 275 -27.53 -8.00 18.24
C PHE A 275 -28.39 -7.63 19.46
N LEU A 276 -29.51 -8.31 19.62
CA LEU A 276 -30.56 -8.00 20.59
C LEU A 276 -30.41 -8.84 21.87
N PRO A 277 -30.81 -8.32 23.05
CA PRO A 277 -30.70 -9.03 24.32
C PRO A 277 -31.79 -10.10 24.47
N THR A 278 -31.64 -11.24 23.80
CA THR A 278 -32.61 -12.36 23.80
C THR A 278 -32.22 -13.55 24.67
N GLY A 279 -31.18 -13.41 25.49
CA GLY A 279 -30.62 -14.51 26.30
C GLY A 279 -29.40 -15.17 25.65
N ASN A 280 -29.07 -14.81 24.41
CA ASN A 280 -27.79 -15.16 23.82
C ASN A 280 -26.64 -14.40 24.51
N ASN A 281 -25.46 -15.00 24.51
CA ASN A 281 -24.24 -14.42 25.03
C ASN A 281 -23.14 -14.48 23.96
N TYR A 282 -22.37 -13.41 23.83
CA TYR A 282 -21.46 -13.16 22.72
C TYR A 282 -20.01 -13.02 23.22
N SER A 283 -19.13 -13.91 22.79
CA SER A 283 -17.68 -13.77 22.94
C SER A 283 -17.11 -13.09 21.70
N ILE A 284 -16.57 -11.89 21.83
CA ILE A 284 -16.18 -11.03 20.71
C ILE A 284 -14.66 -10.91 20.68
N TYR A 285 -14.07 -11.26 19.53
CA TYR A 285 -12.64 -11.19 19.25
C TYR A 285 -12.42 -10.35 17.99
N ILE A 286 -11.67 -9.27 18.12
CA ILE A 286 -11.42 -8.33 17.03
C ILE A 286 -9.93 -8.07 16.95
N ASN A 287 -9.37 -8.45 15.81
CA ASN A 287 -8.03 -8.07 15.42
C ASN A 287 -8.12 -6.93 14.39
N LYS A 288 -7.14 -6.04 14.44
CA LYS A 288 -6.91 -5.04 13.40
C LYS A 288 -5.59 -5.32 12.71
N THR A 289 -5.67 -5.65 11.44
CA THR A 289 -4.51 -5.71 10.55
C THR A 289 -4.30 -4.35 9.92
N ILE A 290 -3.09 -3.81 10.04
CA ILE A 290 -2.68 -2.53 9.45
C ILE A 290 -1.92 -2.80 8.16
N ILE A 291 -2.43 -2.30 7.04
CA ILE A 291 -1.82 -2.43 5.71
C ILE A 291 -1.57 -1.04 5.13
N GLY A 292 -0.33 -0.72 4.77
CA GLY A 292 -0.01 0.47 3.97
C GLY A 292 -0.35 0.26 2.50
N ALA A 293 -0.95 1.28 1.90
CA ALA A 293 -1.28 1.33 0.47
C ALA A 293 -0.78 2.64 -0.14
N GLU A 294 -0.04 2.55 -1.23
CA GLU A 294 0.59 3.69 -1.87
C GLU A 294 0.40 3.61 -3.38
N LEU A 295 -0.08 4.71 -3.97
CA LEU A 295 -0.18 4.88 -5.42
C LEU A 295 1.09 5.54 -5.94
N GLY A 296 1.70 4.91 -6.93
CA GLY A 296 2.89 5.46 -7.57
C GLY A 296 3.59 4.39 -8.40
N THR A 297 4.08 4.81 -9.56
CA THR A 297 5.21 4.15 -10.25
C THR A 297 6.33 3.93 -9.24
N GLY A 298 7.10 2.84 -9.37
CA GLY A 298 8.28 2.66 -8.53
C GLY A 298 9.09 3.96 -8.47
N SER A 299 9.33 4.46 -7.25
CA SER A 299 10.03 5.71 -6.90
C SER A 299 9.22 7.02 -6.89
N GLY A 300 9.42 7.83 -5.84
CA GLY A 300 9.13 9.27 -5.85
C GLY A 300 8.20 9.79 -4.74
N MET A 301 8.69 9.83 -3.50
CA MET A 301 8.14 10.74 -2.47
C MET A 301 8.64 12.15 -2.78
N ASP A 302 7.73 13.05 -3.14
CA ASP A 302 8.02 14.41 -3.62
C ASP A 302 8.27 15.39 -2.46
N THR A 303 9.30 16.23 -2.59
CA THR A 303 9.37 17.50 -1.84
C THR A 303 9.97 18.60 -2.74
N GLY A 304 9.09 19.43 -3.30
CA GLY A 304 9.33 20.86 -3.45
C GLY A 304 9.90 21.38 -4.78
N GLU A 305 8.98 21.94 -5.58
CA GLU A 305 9.09 23.10 -6.51
C GLU A 305 10.02 23.08 -7.75
N THR A 306 9.36 23.34 -8.89
CA THR A 306 9.81 23.95 -10.17
C THR A 306 10.84 23.16 -11.01
N SER A 307 10.77 23.06 -12.34
CA SER A 307 10.01 23.72 -13.42
C SER A 307 10.04 22.79 -14.65
N GLY A 308 9.07 22.95 -15.55
CA GLY A 308 8.75 22.01 -16.64
C GLY A 308 9.86 21.68 -17.64
N SER A 309 9.66 20.53 -18.29
CA SER A 309 10.09 20.17 -19.64
C SER A 309 9.25 18.95 -20.08
N GLU A 310 8.91 18.90 -21.37
CA GLU A 310 8.13 17.84 -22.02
C GLU A 310 8.82 16.47 -21.92
N PRO A 311 8.10 15.33 -22.02
CA PRO A 311 8.69 14.01 -21.84
C PRO A 311 9.29 13.52 -23.16
N ASP A 312 10.59 13.27 -23.14
CA ASP A 312 11.21 12.33 -24.08
C ASP A 312 11.24 10.94 -23.42
N GLU A 313 10.97 9.95 -24.26
CA GLU A 313 11.00 8.52 -24.00
C GLU A 313 12.37 8.11 -23.44
N ASP A 314 12.40 7.38 -22.33
CA ASP A 314 13.23 6.19 -22.11
C ASP A 314 12.93 5.61 -20.71
N GLU A 315 13.06 4.29 -20.58
CA GLU A 315 12.71 3.48 -19.41
C GLU A 315 13.34 4.02 -18.12
N ASP A 316 12.53 4.47 -17.15
CA ASP A 316 13.00 4.93 -15.83
C ASP A 316 13.60 3.77 -15.03
N GLU A 317 14.90 3.52 -15.21
CA GLU A 317 15.70 2.80 -14.23
C GLU A 317 15.70 3.58 -12.90
N SER A 318 15.59 2.88 -11.77
CA SER A 318 15.59 3.53 -10.45
C SER A 318 17.00 4.03 -10.11
N VAL A 319 17.25 5.34 -10.24
CA VAL A 319 18.58 5.93 -10.09
C VAL A 319 18.78 6.60 -8.71
N MET A 320 19.86 6.27 -8.01
CA MET A 320 20.26 6.91 -6.75
C MET A 320 20.99 8.25 -7.01
N LYS A 321 20.52 9.33 -6.39
CA LYS A 321 20.97 10.72 -6.64
C LYS A 321 21.97 11.19 -5.60
N VAL A 322 23.15 11.63 -6.04
CA VAL A 322 24.14 12.32 -5.19
C VAL A 322 23.50 13.57 -4.56
N GLY A 323 23.80 13.80 -3.29
CA GLY A 323 23.26 14.90 -2.50
C GLY A 323 21.95 14.60 -1.78
N THR A 324 21.34 13.43 -1.98
CA THR A 324 20.07 13.00 -1.37
C THR A 324 20.30 12.04 -0.19
N TRP A 325 19.46 12.11 0.85
CA TRP A 325 19.47 11.17 1.97
C TRP A 325 18.62 9.94 1.66
N TYR A 326 19.17 8.76 1.93
CA TYR A 326 18.53 7.47 1.74
C TYR A 326 18.54 6.68 3.05
N THR A 327 17.40 6.13 3.43
CA THR A 327 17.31 5.15 4.53
C THR A 327 17.48 3.75 3.98
N PHE A 328 18.20 2.89 4.69
CA PHE A 328 18.45 1.52 4.23
C PHE A 328 17.15 0.71 4.05
N GLU A 329 17.21 -0.30 3.19
CA GLU A 329 16.06 -1.11 2.78
C GLU A 329 16.11 -2.53 3.33
N LEU A 330 17.34 -3.05 3.46
CA LEU A 330 17.62 -4.42 3.85
C LEU A 330 18.65 -4.47 4.97
N SER A 331 18.60 -5.56 5.73
CA SER A 331 19.54 -5.93 6.79
C SER A 331 19.85 -7.42 6.59
N ASP A 332 21.13 -7.79 6.67
CA ASP A 332 21.57 -9.16 6.47
C ASP A 332 21.17 -10.07 7.65
N ASN A 333 21.17 -9.52 8.88
CA ASN A 333 20.87 -10.27 10.11
C ASN A 333 19.45 -10.03 10.67
N GLY A 334 18.58 -9.37 9.90
CA GLY A 334 17.19 -9.20 10.29
C GLY A 334 16.96 -8.14 11.39
N THR A 335 17.80 -7.11 11.51
CA THR A 335 17.57 -5.88 12.32
C THR A 335 16.46 -4.96 11.80
N ALA A 336 15.33 -4.88 12.50
CA ALA A 336 14.16 -4.09 12.08
C ALA A 336 14.54 -2.67 11.60
N ILE A 337 14.26 -2.37 10.33
CA ILE A 337 14.73 -1.12 9.69
C ILE A 337 13.69 -0.01 9.77
N LEU A 338 12.39 -0.31 9.87
CA LEU A 338 11.35 0.72 10.01
C LEU A 338 11.61 1.69 11.17
N PRO A 339 12.00 1.22 12.37
CA PRO A 339 12.40 2.08 13.49
C PRO A 339 13.63 2.97 13.22
N LEU A 340 14.27 2.83 12.07
CA LEU A 340 15.48 3.58 11.69
C LEU A 340 15.18 4.64 10.63
N ARG A 341 13.92 4.75 10.17
CA ARG A 341 13.55 5.61 9.02
C ARG A 341 13.00 6.96 9.42
N ASP A 342 12.50 7.08 10.64
CA ASP A 342 11.99 8.33 11.17
C ASP A 342 12.94 8.93 12.21
N TYR A 343 12.62 10.14 12.63
CA TYR A 343 13.25 10.80 13.75
C TYR A 343 12.23 11.79 14.27
N LYS A 344 12.47 12.35 15.45
CA LYS A 344 11.56 13.30 16.08
C LYS A 344 11.08 14.38 15.09
N PRO A 345 9.76 14.51 14.85
CA PRO A 345 9.21 15.52 13.95
C PRO A 345 9.62 16.94 14.36
N GLY A 346 10.05 17.74 13.39
CA GLY A 346 10.52 19.11 13.63
C GLY A 346 11.91 19.22 14.25
N PHE A 347 12.62 18.10 14.49
CA PHE A 347 14.04 18.14 14.85
C PHE A 347 14.88 18.62 13.67
N VAL A 348 15.75 19.59 13.91
CA VAL A 348 16.65 20.15 12.90
C VAL A 348 18.06 19.63 13.17
N PHE A 349 18.63 18.93 12.19
CA PHE A 349 20.00 18.44 12.31
C PHE A 349 21.02 19.58 12.44
N PRO A 350 22.06 19.43 13.27
CA PRO A 350 23.20 20.35 13.30
C PRO A 350 23.83 20.50 11.91
N ALA A 351 24.27 21.72 11.58
CA ALA A 351 24.87 22.04 10.28
C ALA A 351 26.26 21.43 10.06
N SER A 352 26.97 21.06 11.14
CA SER A 352 28.29 20.44 11.08
C SER A 352 28.20 18.92 11.23
N SER A 353 28.98 18.18 10.43
CA SER A 353 29.29 16.76 10.70
C SER A 353 29.95 16.63 12.07
N GLY A 354 29.59 15.60 12.81
CA GLY A 354 30.11 15.38 14.16
C GLY A 354 29.76 14.00 14.67
N VAL A 355 30.72 13.39 15.34
CA VAL A 355 30.55 12.14 16.07
C VAL A 355 30.30 12.51 17.53
N ASN A 356 29.38 11.79 18.20
CA ASN A 356 29.10 11.96 19.63
C ASN A 356 28.49 13.32 20.01
N VAL A 357 27.74 13.95 19.11
CA VAL A 357 27.06 15.22 19.39
C VAL A 357 25.80 14.95 20.20
N LYS A 358 25.77 15.38 21.47
CA LYS A 358 24.58 15.24 22.31
C LYS A 358 23.40 16.06 21.74
N LEU A 359 22.23 15.44 21.67
CA LEU A 359 20.99 16.06 21.19
C LEU A 359 20.17 16.62 22.36
N GLU A 360 20.11 17.95 22.44
CA GLU A 360 19.30 18.64 23.45
C GLU A 360 17.79 18.50 23.13
N ASN A 361 16.98 18.20 24.15
CA ASN A 361 15.51 18.10 24.07
C ASN A 361 14.95 17.03 23.11
N TYR A 362 15.72 16.00 22.74
CA TYR A 362 15.22 14.91 21.89
C TYR A 362 14.14 14.06 22.61
N ASP A 363 14.33 13.76 23.90
CA ASP A 363 13.54 12.78 24.69
C ASP A 363 12.20 13.31 25.27
N ASN A 364 11.88 14.59 25.13
CA ASN A 364 10.69 15.19 25.76
C ASN A 364 9.40 14.89 24.95
N ASN A 365 8.60 13.93 25.42
CA ASN A 365 7.20 13.64 25.03
C ASN A 365 6.94 13.07 23.61
N TYR A 366 7.95 12.55 22.92
CA TYR A 366 7.75 11.81 21.67
C TYR A 366 7.90 10.30 21.93
N PRO A 367 6.89 9.46 21.63
CA PRO A 367 7.10 8.02 21.60
C PRO A 367 8.04 7.73 20.43
N THR A 368 9.32 7.51 20.72
CA THR A 368 10.32 7.14 19.71
C THR A 368 9.99 5.75 19.17
N ASN A 369 9.88 5.64 17.86
CA ASN A 369 9.83 4.35 17.18
C ASN A 369 11.27 3.83 17.10
N GLU A 370 11.88 3.54 18.25
CA GLU A 370 13.31 3.22 18.34
C GLU A 370 13.57 1.71 18.15
N PHE A 371 14.63 1.39 17.41
CA PHE A 371 15.23 0.07 17.46
C PHE A 371 15.93 -0.09 18.81
N ASN A 372 15.59 -1.13 19.57
CA ASN A 372 16.21 -1.46 20.84
C ASN A 372 16.84 -2.85 20.78
N TYR A 373 18.13 -2.94 21.09
CA TYR A 373 18.89 -4.18 21.12
C TYR A 373 19.49 -4.43 22.50
N SER A 374 19.17 -5.59 23.07
CA SER A 374 19.79 -6.08 24.31
C SER A 374 21.18 -6.64 24.01
N MET A 375 22.21 -6.03 24.57
CA MET A 375 23.62 -6.35 24.32
C MET A 375 24.12 -7.57 25.10
N ALA A 376 23.25 -8.57 25.30
CA ALA A 376 23.64 -9.87 25.86
C ALA A 376 24.62 -10.63 24.95
N THR A 377 24.62 -10.31 23.65
CA THR A 377 25.56 -10.75 22.63
C THR A 377 25.98 -9.56 21.78
N SER A 378 27.07 -9.68 21.03
CA SER A 378 27.49 -8.61 20.11
C SER A 378 26.39 -8.35 19.08
N PHE A 379 26.08 -7.09 18.84
CA PHE A 379 25.28 -6.67 17.70
C PHE A 379 26.18 -6.67 16.47
N GLU A 380 25.74 -7.26 15.37
CA GLU A 380 26.47 -7.26 14.11
C GLU A 380 25.46 -7.30 12.98
N ASP A 381 25.52 -6.35 12.06
CA ASP A 381 24.64 -6.33 10.89
C ASP A 381 25.23 -5.52 9.73
N THR A 382 24.74 -5.80 8.52
CA THR A 382 25.03 -5.05 7.30
C THR A 382 23.73 -4.54 6.70
N PHE A 383 23.61 -3.23 6.54
CA PHE A 383 22.48 -2.56 5.93
C PHE A 383 22.73 -2.30 4.44
N ARG A 384 21.72 -2.54 3.59
CA ARG A 384 21.86 -2.49 2.12
C ARG A 384 20.63 -1.89 1.41
N PHE A 385 20.76 -1.75 0.09
CA PHE A 385 19.71 -1.34 -0.84
C PHE A 385 19.45 -2.44 -1.89
N ASN A 386 18.23 -2.51 -2.41
CA ASN A 386 17.90 -3.36 -3.56
C ASN A 386 16.99 -2.68 -4.59
N SER A 387 16.54 -1.46 -4.33
CA SER A 387 15.60 -0.75 -5.20
C SER A 387 16.25 0.11 -6.28
N PHE A 388 17.58 0.24 -6.31
CA PHE A 388 18.31 1.13 -7.24
C PHE A 388 19.16 0.34 -8.23
N ALA A 389 19.10 0.75 -9.50
CA ALA A 389 19.80 0.13 -10.62
C ALA A 389 21.09 0.88 -11.01
N ASP A 390 21.14 2.21 -10.83
CA ASP A 390 22.33 3.02 -11.15
C ASP A 390 22.44 4.27 -10.25
N PHE A 391 23.56 5.00 -10.34
CA PHE A 391 23.74 6.33 -9.77
C PHE A 391 23.57 7.42 -10.83
N ASN A 392 22.99 8.56 -10.44
CA ASN A 392 22.84 9.70 -11.37
C ASN A 392 24.20 10.32 -11.74
N SER A 393 25.19 10.10 -10.88
CA SER A 393 26.57 10.52 -11.01
C SER A 393 27.40 9.67 -10.06
N LYS A 394 28.64 9.34 -10.45
CA LYS A 394 29.50 8.48 -9.64
C LYS A 394 29.80 9.14 -8.28
N PRO A 395 29.42 8.53 -7.14
CA PRO A 395 29.73 9.07 -5.82
C PRO A 395 31.21 8.91 -5.50
N ASN A 396 31.76 9.89 -4.77
CA ASN A 396 33.15 9.88 -4.31
C ASN A 396 33.26 9.65 -2.79
N SER A 397 32.17 9.93 -2.07
CA SER A 397 32.09 9.73 -0.62
C SER A 397 30.66 9.49 -0.20
N ALA A 398 30.49 8.91 0.98
CA ALA A 398 29.19 8.69 1.58
C ALA A 398 29.19 9.14 3.03
N THR A 399 28.11 9.79 3.45
CA THR A 399 27.91 10.30 4.79
C THR A 399 26.89 9.45 5.50
N ILE A 400 27.31 8.75 6.55
CA ILE A 400 26.38 8.03 7.44
C ILE A 400 25.88 8.99 8.49
N ARG A 401 24.59 8.90 8.79
CA ARG A 401 23.94 9.63 9.87
C ARG A 401 23.12 8.67 10.71
N MET A 402 23.39 8.68 12.01
CA MET A 402 22.74 7.81 12.98
C MET A 402 22.37 8.59 14.25
N ILE A 403 21.12 8.50 14.70
CA ILE A 403 20.69 8.97 16.01
C ILE A 403 20.61 7.78 16.94
N TYR A 404 21.38 7.80 18.02
CA TYR A 404 21.53 6.64 18.90
C TYR A 404 21.57 7.01 20.38
N LYS A 405 21.32 6.01 21.23
CA LYS A 405 21.35 6.13 22.68
C LYS A 405 21.93 4.86 23.30
N LEU A 406 22.79 5.03 24.30
CA LEU A 406 23.41 3.94 25.06
C LEU A 406 23.11 4.17 26.54
N ASP A 407 22.80 3.09 27.26
CA ASP A 407 22.62 3.10 28.72
C ASP A 407 23.92 2.83 29.51
N TYR A 408 25.06 3.15 28.89
CA TYR A 408 26.41 3.05 29.45
C TYR A 408 27.36 4.10 28.83
N SER A 409 28.55 4.26 29.42
CA SER A 409 29.46 5.40 29.12
C SER A 409 30.02 5.47 27.70
N SER A 410 30.47 4.35 27.14
CA SER A 410 30.98 4.29 25.77
C SER A 410 31.19 2.85 25.31
N THR A 411 31.22 2.64 24.00
CA THR A 411 31.64 1.38 23.38
C THR A 411 32.49 1.63 22.14
N SER A 412 33.38 0.70 21.86
CA SER A 412 34.04 0.62 20.56
C SER A 412 33.07 -0.02 19.59
N VAL A 413 32.94 0.56 18.41
CA VAL A 413 32.16 -0.01 17.31
C VAL A 413 33.08 -0.26 16.14
N THR A 414 32.89 -1.40 15.49
CA THR A 414 33.50 -1.66 14.19
C THR A 414 32.47 -1.29 13.14
N ARG A 415 32.83 -0.43 12.22
CA ARG A 415 31.95 0.01 11.15
C ARG A 415 32.64 -0.17 9.81
N ASN A 416 31.85 -0.33 8.77
CA ASN A 416 32.35 -0.29 7.42
C ASN A 416 31.29 0.26 6.47
N ILE A 417 31.74 0.96 5.43
CA ILE A 417 30.87 1.42 4.36
C ILE A 417 31.46 1.01 3.02
N ALA A 418 30.59 0.48 2.14
CA ALA A 418 30.94 0.07 0.79
C ALA A 418 32.14 -0.89 0.73
N GLU A 419 32.18 -1.86 1.65
CA GLU A 419 33.22 -2.89 1.75
C GLU A 419 34.67 -2.36 1.84
N ASN A 420 34.84 -1.13 2.33
CA ASN A 420 36.17 -0.57 2.64
C ASN A 420 36.88 -1.39 3.75
N ASN A 421 38.04 -0.95 4.24
CA ASN A 421 38.58 -1.56 5.46
C ASN A 421 37.68 -1.24 6.67
N PRO A 422 37.42 -2.19 7.58
CA PRO A 422 36.70 -1.91 8.83
C PRO A 422 37.42 -0.84 9.64
N GLU A 423 36.68 0.16 10.09
CA GLU A 423 37.18 1.24 10.94
C GLU A 423 36.62 1.10 12.35
N HIS A 424 37.42 1.47 13.34
CA HIS A 424 36.98 1.55 14.72
C HIS A 424 36.55 2.97 15.07
N ALA A 425 35.34 3.10 15.57
CA ALA A 425 34.83 4.35 16.14
C ALA A 425 34.45 4.14 17.61
N VAL A 426 34.31 5.24 18.34
CA VAL A 426 33.84 5.22 19.73
C VAL A 426 32.52 5.95 19.80
N LEU A 427 31.47 5.23 20.19
CA LEU A 427 30.18 5.83 20.52
C LEU A 427 30.14 6.14 22.02
N VAL A 428 29.66 7.33 22.38
CA VAL A 428 29.51 7.75 23.78
C VAL A 428 28.07 7.58 24.24
N GLY A 429 27.91 7.41 25.53
CA GLY A 429 26.59 7.34 26.15
C GLY A 429 26.60 7.80 27.58
N ASN A 430 25.47 7.55 28.24
CA ASN A 430 25.27 7.88 29.64
C ASN A 430 24.68 6.66 30.35
N ASN A 431 25.18 6.35 31.55
CA ASN A 431 24.68 5.26 32.38
C ASN A 431 23.19 5.36 32.72
N ASN A 432 22.58 6.54 32.52
CA ASN A 432 21.15 6.77 32.73
C ASN A 432 20.27 6.39 31.53
N GLY A 433 20.84 6.17 30.34
CA GLY A 433 20.11 5.76 29.13
C GLY A 433 19.07 6.75 28.62
N LYS A 434 19.22 8.05 28.91
CA LYS A 434 18.26 9.13 28.55
C LYS A 434 18.75 10.07 27.46
N ASP A 435 20.06 10.12 27.24
CA ASP A 435 20.66 11.09 26.34
C ASP A 435 20.80 10.49 24.94
N TRP A 436 20.27 11.19 23.94
CA TRP A 436 20.44 10.86 22.53
C TRP A 436 21.65 11.57 21.95
N TYR A 437 22.33 10.90 21.02
CA TYR A 437 23.53 11.38 20.37
C TYR A 437 23.40 11.24 18.86
N LEU A 438 23.99 12.20 18.14
CA LEU A 438 24.16 12.16 16.71
C LEU A 438 25.55 11.67 16.38
N TYR A 439 25.59 10.68 15.51
CA TYR A 439 26.75 10.26 14.77
C TYR A 439 26.55 10.69 13.30
N SER A 440 27.45 11.53 12.78
CA SER A 440 27.43 11.92 11.36
C SER A 440 28.86 12.06 10.84
N GLU A 441 29.24 11.17 9.93
CA GLU A 441 30.61 11.10 9.41
C GLU A 441 30.62 10.76 7.92
N THR A 442 31.56 11.36 7.19
CA THR A 442 31.73 11.19 5.74
C THR A 442 32.99 10.38 5.47
N THR A 443 32.85 9.30 4.72
CA THR A 443 33.94 8.40 4.35
C THR A 443 34.08 8.34 2.83
N PRO A 444 35.30 8.36 2.28
CA PRO A 444 35.54 8.12 0.85
C PRO A 444 35.03 6.74 0.43
N ILE A 445 34.39 6.65 -0.73
CA ILE A 445 33.94 5.38 -1.31
C ILE A 445 34.33 5.31 -2.79
N ASN A 446 34.46 4.09 -3.32
CA ASN A 446 34.70 3.86 -4.74
C ASN A 446 33.88 2.66 -5.20
N ILE A 447 32.58 2.90 -5.38
CA ILE A 447 31.62 1.92 -5.89
C ILE A 447 31.16 2.33 -7.29
N ILE A 448 30.68 1.33 -8.03
CA ILE A 448 30.15 1.51 -9.39
C ILE A 448 28.65 1.21 -9.40
N ASP A 449 28.21 0.28 -8.55
CA ASP A 449 26.81 -0.16 -8.47
C ASP A 449 26.17 0.24 -7.12
N PRO A 450 24.90 0.69 -7.09
CA PRO A 450 24.17 0.95 -5.84
C PRO A 450 24.09 -0.24 -4.88
N SER A 451 24.11 -1.48 -5.37
CA SER A 451 24.08 -2.68 -4.54
C SER A 451 25.36 -2.87 -3.71
N ASP A 452 26.49 -2.27 -4.14
CA ASP A 452 27.75 -2.24 -3.39
C ASP A 452 27.70 -1.25 -2.21
N LEU A 453 26.67 -0.37 -2.14
CA LEU A 453 26.50 0.56 -1.02
C LEU A 453 25.97 -0.16 0.22
N THR A 454 26.90 -0.74 0.97
CA THR A 454 26.62 -1.42 2.23
C THR A 454 27.06 -0.58 3.43
N PHE A 455 26.39 -0.71 4.57
CA PHE A 455 26.85 -0.18 5.84
C PHE A 455 26.86 -1.29 6.90
N TYR A 456 28.05 -1.73 7.28
CA TYR A 456 28.24 -2.71 8.34
C TYR A 456 28.45 -2.00 9.68
N LEU A 457 27.78 -2.50 10.71
CA LEU A 457 27.89 -2.04 12.08
C LEU A 457 28.00 -3.23 13.02
N LYS A 458 29.08 -3.25 13.80
CA LYS A 458 29.28 -4.19 14.89
C LYS A 458 29.55 -3.47 16.19
N ILE A 459 28.85 -3.90 17.23
CA ILE A 459 29.00 -3.41 18.59
C ILE A 459 29.20 -4.60 19.51
N ASP A 460 30.31 -4.59 20.25
CA ASP A 460 30.67 -5.69 21.15
C ASP A 460 29.66 -5.86 22.29
N GLU A 461 29.53 -7.08 22.78
CA GLU A 461 28.61 -7.42 23.86
C GLU A 461 28.89 -6.62 25.14
N LYS A 462 27.80 -6.20 25.80
CA LYS A 462 27.83 -5.56 27.12
C LYS A 462 26.66 -6.06 27.95
N ASN A 463 26.93 -7.08 28.76
CA ASN A 463 25.92 -7.75 29.58
C ASN A 463 25.09 -6.77 30.42
N GLY A 464 23.76 -6.88 30.29
CA GLY A 464 22.79 -6.08 31.04
C GLY A 464 22.67 -4.62 30.57
N LYS A 465 23.09 -4.33 29.33
CA LYS A 465 23.02 -3.02 28.69
C LYS A 465 22.27 -3.08 27.36
N ASN A 466 21.74 -1.94 26.95
CA ASN A 466 20.95 -1.79 25.74
C ASN A 466 21.54 -0.71 24.83
N PHE A 467 21.32 -0.90 23.54
CA PHE A 467 21.61 0.08 22.50
C PHE A 467 20.36 0.39 21.72
N HIS A 468 20.17 1.67 21.46
CA HIS A 468 19.01 2.18 20.77
C HIS A 468 19.43 2.99 19.55
N ILE A 469 18.72 2.82 18.44
CA ILE A 469 18.82 3.66 17.25
C ILE A 469 17.41 4.16 16.91
N ASP A 470 17.27 5.46 16.68
CA ASP A 470 16.01 6.07 16.22
C ASP A 470 16.06 6.40 14.73
N TYR A 471 17.26 6.69 14.19
CA TYR A 471 17.41 7.05 12.78
C TYR A 471 18.73 6.52 12.24
N LEU A 472 18.71 5.99 11.01
CA LEU A 472 19.90 5.57 10.26
C LEU A 472 19.71 5.84 8.76
N ALA A 473 20.56 6.70 8.21
CA ALA A 473 20.54 7.05 6.79
C ALA A 473 21.93 7.30 6.23
N VAL A 474 22.03 7.27 4.90
CA VAL A 474 23.23 7.55 4.12
C VAL A 474 22.97 8.66 3.11
N ARG A 475 23.96 9.52 2.86
CA ARG A 475 23.95 10.50 1.77
C ARG A 475 25.20 10.38 0.95
N LEU A 476 25.05 10.22 -0.35
CA LEU A 476 26.15 10.19 -1.31
C LEU A 476 26.60 11.62 -1.65
N ASN A 477 27.91 11.85 -1.81
CA ASN A 477 28.50 13.12 -2.25
C ASN A 477 29.50 12.94 -3.40
#